data_AF-A0A7Y8I4M3-F1
#
_entry.id   AF-A0A7Y8I4M3-F1
#
_cell.length_a   1.000
_cell.length_b   1.000
_cell.length_c   1.000
_cell.angle_alpha   90.00
_cell.angle_beta   90.00
_cell.angle_gamma   90.00
#
_symmetry.space_group_name_H-M   'P 1'
#
loop_
_entity.id
_entity.type
_entity.pdbx_description
1 polymer ?
#
loop_
_entity_poly.entity_id
_entity_poly.type
_entity_poly.pdbx_seq_one_letter_code
_entity_poly.pdbx_strand_id
1 'polypeptide(L)'
;MLKSSLDGLAESEISLYGHGKVSIKVLTECVIKLKKSFPKLPIGFYDVLEQLLDEEKFTDKRLIDATNNLIKTCQYPEPTIANILGYDKKIKIYTWDELAKISCDYGPEARKRFWDQYGAIKISEQSRYVLKEFMHHFTK
;
A
#
# COMPACT_ATOMS: atom_id res chain seq x y z
N MET A 1 14.02 -20.87 15.50
CA MET A 1 15.16 -19.98 15.20
C MET A 1 15.61 -20.23 13.78
N LEU A 2 15.20 -19.37 12.84
CA LEU A 2 15.75 -19.31 11.48
C LEU A 2 16.43 -17.95 11.35
N LYS A 3 17.75 -18.03 11.12
CA LYS A 3 18.69 -16.95 10.82
C LYS A 3 18.10 -16.02 9.74
N SER A 4 17.95 -14.73 9.96
CA SER A 4 18.99 -13.71 9.76
C SER A 4 19.78 -13.92 8.46
N SER A 5 19.18 -13.60 7.31
CA SER A 5 19.87 -13.32 6.03
C SER A 5 18.87 -12.74 5.04
N LEU A 6 18.49 -11.47 5.24
CA LEU A 6 18.00 -10.49 4.25
C LEU A 6 17.63 -9.12 4.88
N ASP A 7 18.08 -8.82 6.10
CA ASP A 7 18.04 -7.46 6.66
C ASP A 7 19.11 -6.60 5.99
N GLY A 8 18.76 -5.80 5.00
CA GLY A 8 19.72 -4.92 4.33
C GLY A 8 19.25 -4.19 3.07
N LEU A 9 18.04 -4.43 2.57
CA LEU A 9 17.38 -3.47 1.70
C LEU A 9 16.54 -2.59 2.61
N ALA A 10 17.07 -1.43 2.96
CA ALA A 10 16.26 -0.36 3.54
C ALA A 10 15.07 -0.17 2.60
N GLU A 11 13.89 -0.65 3.00
CA GLU A 11 12.71 -0.54 2.16
C GLU A 11 12.53 0.95 1.84
N SER A 12 12.78 1.35 0.59
CA SER A 12 12.57 2.72 0.13
C SER A 12 11.09 3.01 -0.05
N GLU A 13 10.23 2.04 0.22
CA GLU A 13 8.81 2.10 -0.02
C GLU A 13 8.03 1.45 1.12
N ILE A 14 6.94 2.08 1.55
CA ILE A 14 6.02 1.56 2.58
C ILE A 14 4.59 1.57 2.07
N SER A 15 3.81 0.54 2.42
CA SER A 15 2.38 0.48 2.11
C SER A 15 1.60 1.54 2.90
N LEU A 16 0.69 2.24 2.23
CA LEU A 16 -0.22 3.22 2.84
C LEU A 16 -1.31 2.60 3.72
N TYR A 17 -1.55 1.29 3.58
CA TYR A 17 -2.73 0.64 4.14
C TYR A 17 -2.48 0.01 5.52
N GLY A 18 -1.22 -0.25 5.87
CA GLY A 18 -0.86 -0.98 7.09
C GLY A 18 -1.45 -2.40 7.15
N HIS A 19 -1.50 -2.97 8.35
CA HIS A 19 -2.13 -4.26 8.61
C HIS A 19 -3.47 -4.09 9.33
N GLY A 20 -4.46 -4.89 8.95
CA GLY A 20 -5.75 -4.89 9.63
C GLY A 20 -6.62 -6.08 9.25
N LYS A 21 -7.92 -5.89 9.42
CA LYS A 21 -8.94 -6.87 9.06
C LYS A 21 -10.01 -6.19 8.21
N VAL A 22 -10.50 -6.91 7.21
CA VAL A 22 -11.63 -6.46 6.40
C VAL A 22 -12.93 -6.67 7.19
N SER A 23 -13.78 -5.66 7.24
CA SER A 23 -15.12 -5.76 7.82
C SER A 23 -16.07 -6.48 6.87
N ILE A 24 -16.97 -7.29 7.41
CA ILE A 24 -17.98 -8.06 6.65
C ILE A 24 -18.79 -7.15 5.72
N LYS A 25 -19.10 -5.93 6.17
CA LYS A 25 -19.80 -4.92 5.38
C LYS A 25 -19.01 -4.55 4.12
N VAL A 26 -17.74 -4.18 4.27
CA VAL A 26 -16.88 -3.77 3.15
C VAL A 26 -16.62 -4.94 2.21
N LEU A 27 -16.40 -6.15 2.75
CA LEU A 27 -16.27 -7.37 1.96
C LEU A 27 -17.51 -7.59 1.09
N THR A 28 -18.71 -7.55 1.68
CA THR A 28 -19.99 -7.77 0.98
C THR A 28 -20.18 -6.73 -0.13
N GLU A 29 -19.92 -5.46 0.14
CA GLU A 29 -20.03 -4.38 -0.85
C GLU A 29 -19.05 -4.58 -2.02
N CYS A 30 -17.82 -5.00 -1.75
CA CYS A 30 -16.82 -5.28 -2.78
C CYS A 30 -17.18 -6.52 -3.60
N VAL A 31 -17.64 -7.60 -2.96
CA VAL A 31 -18.11 -8.81 -3.64
C VAL A 31 -19.29 -8.51 -4.56
N ILE A 32 -20.27 -7.71 -4.11
CA ILE A 32 -21.41 -7.29 -4.96
C ILE A 32 -20.91 -6.53 -6.19
N LYS A 33 -19.95 -5.62 -6.03
CA LYS A 33 -19.36 -4.88 -7.17
C LYS A 33 -18.64 -5.83 -8.13
N LEU A 34 -17.82 -6.74 -7.62
CA LEU A 34 -17.11 -7.73 -8.43
C LEU A 34 -18.08 -8.63 -9.20
N LYS A 35 -19.14 -9.13 -8.57
CA LYS A 35 -20.18 -9.93 -9.23
C LYS A 35 -20.88 -9.17 -10.37
N LYS A 36 -21.13 -7.87 -10.19
CA LYS A 36 -21.75 -7.02 -11.22
C LYS A 36 -20.79 -6.72 -12.37
N SER A 37 -19.51 -6.52 -12.08
CA SER A 37 -18.48 -6.22 -13.09
C SER A 37 -17.99 -7.47 -13.83
N PHE A 38 -17.99 -8.63 -13.18
CA PHE A 38 -17.43 -9.88 -13.67
C PHE A 38 -18.40 -11.06 -13.41
N PRO A 39 -19.47 -11.21 -14.22
CA PRO A 39 -20.54 -12.18 -13.95
C PRO A 39 -20.15 -13.65 -14.15
N LYS A 40 -18.99 -13.94 -14.76
CA LYS A 40 -18.54 -15.30 -15.11
C LYS A 40 -17.58 -15.92 -14.10
N LEU A 41 -17.37 -15.29 -12.95
CA LEU A 41 -16.41 -15.78 -11.95
C LEU A 41 -16.83 -17.13 -11.33
N PRO A 42 -15.86 -18.02 -11.03
CA PRO A 42 -16.14 -19.33 -10.42
C PRO A 42 -16.88 -19.24 -9.07
N ILE A 43 -17.70 -20.25 -8.78
CA ILE A 43 -18.56 -20.28 -7.58
C ILE A 43 -17.75 -20.20 -6.26
N GLY A 44 -16.51 -20.70 -6.23
CA GLY A 44 -15.63 -20.63 -5.06
C GLY A 44 -14.62 -19.47 -5.04
N PHE A 45 -14.67 -18.56 -6.02
CA PHE A 45 -13.70 -17.45 -6.11
C PHE A 45 -13.74 -16.55 -4.85
N TYR A 46 -14.94 -16.28 -4.34
CA TYR A 46 -15.14 -15.34 -3.23
C TYR A 46 -14.76 -15.94 -1.88
N ASP A 47 -14.94 -17.25 -1.69
CA ASP A 47 -14.56 -17.94 -0.45
C ASP A 47 -13.03 -17.96 -0.30
N VAL A 48 -12.32 -18.24 -1.40
CA VAL A 48 -10.85 -18.21 -1.44
C VAL A 48 -10.34 -16.76 -1.27
N LEU A 49 -11.02 -15.78 -1.86
CA LEU A 49 -10.67 -14.38 -1.68
C LEU A 49 -10.80 -13.96 -0.21
N GLU A 50 -11.89 -14.30 0.47
CA GLU A 50 -12.08 -13.98 1.89
C GLU A 50 -10.96 -14.56 2.77
N GLN A 51 -10.63 -15.84 2.58
CA GLN A 51 -9.54 -16.49 3.32
C GLN A 51 -8.21 -15.76 3.12
N LEU A 52 -7.85 -15.44 1.87
CA LEU A 52 -6.57 -14.80 1.56
C LEU A 52 -6.50 -13.35 2.04
N LEU A 53 -7.63 -12.62 2.07
CA LEU A 53 -7.68 -11.27 2.64
C LEU A 53 -7.37 -11.27 4.13
N ASP A 54 -7.85 -12.27 4.87
CA ASP A 54 -7.54 -12.43 6.29
C ASP A 54 -6.07 -12.85 6.51
N GLU A 55 -5.53 -13.75 5.69
CA GLU A 55 -4.11 -14.17 5.75
C GLU A 55 -3.14 -13.01 5.46
N GLU A 56 -3.45 -12.18 4.45
CA GLU A 56 -2.66 -11.01 4.04
C GLU A 56 -2.90 -9.77 4.93
N LYS A 57 -3.75 -9.87 5.96
CA LYS A 57 -4.13 -8.77 6.87
C LYS A 57 -4.61 -7.53 6.12
N PHE A 58 -5.45 -7.72 5.11
CA PHE A 58 -6.01 -6.63 4.32
C PHE A 58 -6.81 -5.65 5.18
N THR A 59 -6.78 -4.38 4.81
CA THR A 59 -7.64 -3.36 5.40
C THR A 59 -8.81 -3.03 4.49
N ASP A 60 -9.89 -2.53 5.08
CA ASP A 60 -11.08 -2.06 4.34
C ASP A 60 -10.71 -1.11 3.20
N LYS A 61 -9.84 -0.13 3.47
CA LYS A 61 -9.37 0.84 2.47
C LYS A 61 -8.60 0.14 1.34
N ARG A 62 -7.72 -0.81 1.66
CA ARG A 62 -6.94 -1.55 0.66
C ARG A 62 -7.85 -2.35 -0.25
N LEU A 63 -8.84 -3.05 0.30
CA LEU A 63 -9.78 -3.86 -0.49
C LEU A 63 -10.66 -2.99 -1.41
N ILE A 64 -11.17 -1.87 -0.90
CA ILE A 64 -11.99 -0.93 -1.69
C ILE A 64 -11.18 -0.40 -2.87
N ASP A 65 -9.96 0.06 -2.62
CA ASP A 65 -9.10 0.62 -3.66
C ASP A 65 -8.64 -0.46 -4.66
N ALA A 66 -8.29 -1.65 -4.17
CA ALA A 66 -7.94 -2.80 -5.01
C ALA A 66 -9.08 -3.18 -5.95
N THR A 67 -10.30 -3.29 -5.42
CA THR A 67 -11.51 -3.61 -6.19
C THR A 67 -11.79 -2.54 -7.24
N ASN A 68 -11.75 -1.26 -6.85
CA ASN A 68 -11.98 -0.15 -7.77
C ASN A 68 -10.91 -0.07 -8.86
N ASN A 69 -9.64 -0.34 -8.52
CA ASN A 69 -8.56 -0.38 -9.49
C ASN A 69 -8.74 -1.53 -10.46
N LEU A 70 -9.04 -2.74 -9.96
CA LEU A 70 -9.29 -3.92 -10.77
C LEU A 70 -10.40 -3.68 -11.78
N ILE A 71 -11.53 -3.11 -11.36
CA ILE A 71 -12.66 -2.80 -12.27
C ILE A 71 -12.24 -1.84 -13.39
N LYS A 72 -11.32 -0.91 -13.12
CA LYS A 72 -10.85 0.07 -14.10
C LYS A 72 -9.76 -0.46 -15.03
N THR A 73 -8.92 -1.38 -14.57
CA THR A 73 -7.69 -1.80 -15.27
C THR A 73 -7.71 -3.22 -15.79
N CYS A 74 -8.68 -4.05 -15.37
CA CYS A 74 -8.73 -5.46 -15.77
C CYS A 74 -8.84 -5.58 -17.30
N GLN A 75 -7.78 -6.10 -17.91
CA GLN A 75 -7.80 -6.53 -19.30
C GLN A 75 -8.47 -7.91 -19.36
N TYR A 76 -9.32 -8.12 -20.36
CA TYR A 76 -9.99 -9.40 -20.61
C TYR A 76 -8.96 -10.56 -20.69
N PRO A 77 -9.31 -11.78 -20.23
CA PRO A 77 -10.68 -12.27 -20.08
C PRO A 77 -11.27 -12.26 -18.67
N GLU A 78 -10.52 -12.54 -17.61
CA GLU A 78 -11.05 -12.67 -16.25
C GLU A 78 -10.04 -12.23 -15.18
N PRO A 79 -10.47 -11.50 -14.13
CA PRO A 79 -9.58 -11.11 -13.05
C PRO A 79 -9.21 -12.31 -12.17
N THR A 80 -7.94 -12.39 -11.77
CA THR A 80 -7.46 -13.37 -10.80
C THR A 80 -7.48 -12.81 -9.38
N ILE A 81 -7.48 -13.67 -8.37
CA ILE A 81 -7.35 -13.24 -6.97
C ILE A 81 -6.03 -12.47 -6.75
N ALA A 82 -4.96 -12.90 -7.43
CA ALA A 82 -3.67 -12.22 -7.41
C ALA A 82 -3.75 -10.74 -7.87
N ASN A 83 -4.65 -10.40 -8.80
CA ASN A 83 -4.83 -9.02 -9.23
C ASN A 83 -5.44 -8.14 -8.13
N ILE A 84 -6.18 -8.73 -7.18
CA ILE A 84 -6.72 -8.03 -6.01
C ILE A 84 -5.66 -7.97 -4.91
N LEU A 85 -5.05 -9.11 -4.56
CA LEU A 85 -4.08 -9.20 -3.47
C LEU A 85 -2.79 -8.43 -3.76
N GLY A 86 -2.33 -8.47 -5.02
CA GLY A 86 -1.16 -7.75 -5.48
C GLY A 86 -1.35 -6.23 -5.52
N TYR A 87 -2.57 -5.73 -5.31
CA TYR A 87 -2.79 -4.30 -5.21
C TYR A 87 -2.24 -3.75 -3.90
N ASP A 88 -1.31 -2.82 -4.03
CA ASP A 88 -0.79 -2.03 -2.93
C ASP A 88 -0.45 -0.62 -3.42
N LYS A 89 -0.72 0.38 -2.58
CA LYS A 89 -0.26 1.75 -2.81
C LYS A 89 0.92 1.97 -1.90
N LYS A 90 2.10 1.91 -2.50
CA LYS A 90 3.36 2.16 -1.83
C LYS A 90 3.76 3.61 -2.03
N ILE A 91 4.29 4.21 -0.97
CA ILE A 91 4.91 5.53 -1.04
C ILE A 91 6.40 5.42 -0.78
N LYS A 92 7.16 6.30 -1.41
CA LYS A 92 8.59 6.37 -1.18
C LYS A 92 8.90 6.99 0.19
N ILE A 93 9.77 6.32 0.92
CA ILE A 93 10.37 6.82 2.15
C ILE A 93 11.87 6.98 1.94
N TYR A 94 12.41 7.99 2.60
CA TYR A 94 13.81 8.36 2.46
C TYR A 94 14.50 8.34 3.81
N THR A 95 15.77 7.96 3.79
CA THR A 95 16.71 8.27 4.86
C THR A 95 17.12 9.74 4.81
N TRP A 96 17.68 10.23 5.91
CA TRP A 96 18.25 11.58 5.92
C TRP A 96 19.32 11.74 4.83
N ASP A 97 20.21 10.75 4.68
CA ASP A 97 21.30 10.76 3.70
C ASP A 97 20.77 10.79 2.25
N GLU A 98 19.71 10.05 1.94
CA GLU A 98 19.09 10.05 0.61
C GLU A 98 18.49 11.42 0.28
N LEU A 99 17.75 12.04 1.20
CA LEU A 99 17.21 13.39 1.00
C LEU A 99 18.32 14.45 0.92
N ALA A 100 19.39 14.30 1.71
CA ALA A 100 20.53 15.19 1.66
C ALA A 100 21.24 15.11 0.30
N LYS A 101 21.37 13.91 -0.27
CA LYS A 101 21.89 13.71 -1.64
C LYS A 101 20.97 14.31 -2.70
N ILE A 102 19.65 14.11 -2.61
CA ILE A 102 18.70 14.68 -3.59
C ILE A 102 18.74 16.21 -3.58
N SER A 103 18.96 16.81 -2.42
CA SER A 103 18.98 18.26 -2.25
C SER A 103 20.37 18.90 -2.31
N CYS A 104 21.42 18.15 -2.67
CA CYS A 104 22.80 18.67 -2.65
C CYS A 104 23.04 19.75 -3.71
N ASP A 105 22.40 19.63 -4.86
CA ASP A 105 22.55 20.55 -5.99
C ASP A 105 21.63 21.78 -5.87
N TYR A 106 20.82 21.87 -4.82
CA TYR A 106 19.86 22.96 -4.65
C TYR A 106 20.50 24.16 -3.97
N GLY A 107 20.21 25.36 -4.48
CA GLY A 107 20.53 26.60 -3.78
C GLY A 107 19.84 26.70 -2.40
N PRO A 108 20.33 27.54 -1.47
CA PRO A 108 19.89 27.55 -0.06
C PRO A 108 18.36 27.65 0.13
N GLU A 109 17.69 28.52 -0.63
CA GLU A 109 16.24 28.71 -0.56
C GLU A 109 15.44 27.55 -1.18
N ALA A 110 15.94 26.97 -2.27
CA ALA A 110 15.33 25.81 -2.91
C ALA A 110 15.45 24.57 -2.01
N ARG A 111 16.60 24.40 -1.34
CA ARG A 111 16.83 23.35 -0.36
C ARG A 111 15.86 23.47 0.82
N LYS A 112 15.68 24.66 1.40
CA LYS A 112 14.71 24.87 2.48
C LYS A 112 13.30 24.46 2.06
N ARG A 113 12.81 24.93 0.91
CA ARG A 113 11.48 24.59 0.37
C ARG A 113 11.32 23.10 0.07
N PHE A 114 12.38 22.43 -0.34
CA PHE A 114 12.37 20.98 -0.56
C PHE A 114 12.20 20.23 0.76
N TRP A 115 13.02 20.52 1.76
CA TRP A 115 12.94 19.87 3.07
C TRP A 115 11.62 20.19 3.81
N ASP A 116 11.05 21.38 3.61
CA ASP A 116 9.75 21.76 4.16
C ASP A 116 8.59 20.91 3.63
N GLN A 117 8.76 20.16 2.53
CA GLN A 117 7.75 19.23 2.01
C GLN A 117 7.78 17.87 2.68
N TYR A 118 8.85 17.54 3.41
CA TYR A 118 9.01 16.25 4.07
C TYR A 118 8.76 16.37 5.58
N GLY A 119 8.24 15.30 6.16
CA GLY A 119 8.13 15.12 7.60
C GLY A 119 8.73 13.79 8.01
N ALA A 120 9.22 13.74 9.24
CA ALA A 120 9.80 12.54 9.81
C ALA A 120 8.71 11.63 10.39
N ILE A 121 8.78 10.34 10.05
CA ILE A 121 8.01 9.25 10.64
C ILE A 121 8.98 8.25 11.27
N LYS A 122 8.54 7.61 12.36
CA LYS A 122 9.31 6.53 13.00
C LYS A 122 8.81 5.19 12.48
N ILE A 123 9.70 4.44 11.84
CA ILE A 123 9.44 3.07 11.39
C ILE A 123 10.54 2.20 12.00
N SER A 124 10.16 1.20 12.79
CA SER A 124 11.08 0.18 13.34
C SER A 124 12.34 0.81 13.99
N GLU A 125 12.12 1.76 14.91
CA GLU A 125 13.16 2.51 15.64
C GLU A 125 14.04 3.46 14.81
N GLN A 126 13.86 3.52 13.49
CA GLN A 126 14.57 4.45 12.61
C GLN A 126 13.68 5.60 12.15
N SER A 127 14.26 6.81 12.13
CA SER A 127 13.61 7.98 11.52
C SER A 127 13.72 7.89 10.00
N ARG A 128 12.57 7.91 9.34
CA ARG A 128 12.44 7.98 7.88
C ARG A 128 11.64 9.22 7.52
N TYR A 129 11.84 9.73 6.31
CA TYR A 129 11.21 10.93 5.82
C TYR A 129 10.23 10.59 4.70
N VAL A 130 9.07 11.23 4.76
CA VAL A 130 7.96 11.05 3.83
C VAL A 130 7.39 12.41 3.49
N LEU A 131 6.77 12.56 2.32
CA LEU A 131 6.05 13.79 1.99
C LEU A 131 4.95 14.06 3.02
N LYS A 132 4.83 15.32 3.44
CA LYS A 132 3.85 15.76 4.45
C LYS A 132 2.42 15.37 4.09
N GLU A 133 2.11 15.31 2.80
CA GLU A 133 0.80 14.87 2.31
C GLU A 133 0.45 13.45 2.77
N PHE A 134 1.43 12.55 2.96
CA PHE A 134 1.17 11.19 3.40
C PHE A 134 1.31 10.98 4.92
N MET A 135 1.78 11.99 5.67
CA MET A 135 1.99 11.85 7.12
C MET A 135 0.71 11.46 7.88
N HIS A 136 -0.45 11.95 7.43
CA HIS A 136 -1.74 11.66 8.06
C HIS A 136 -2.10 10.16 8.04
N HIS A 137 -1.48 9.36 7.17
CA HIS A 137 -1.65 7.90 7.15
C HIS A 137 -0.88 7.19 8.27
N PHE A 138 0.15 7.83 8.84
CA PHE A 138 1.04 7.23 9.84
C PHE A 138 0.83 7.78 11.25
N THR A 139 0.21 8.94 11.39
CA THR A 139 -0.31 9.44 12.67
C THR A 139 -1.61 8.72 13.01
N LYS A 140 -1.53 7.68 13.85
CA LYS A 140 -2.66 7.07 14.55
C LYS A 140 -2.37 7.03 16.04
#